data_AF-A0A8J3KNC4-F1
#
_entry.id   AF-A0A8J3KNC4-F1
#
_cell.length_a   1.000
_cell.length_b   1.000
_cell.length_c   1.000
_cell.angle_alpha   90.00
_cell.angle_beta   90.00
_cell.angle_gamma   90.00
#
_symmetry.space_group_name_H-M   'P 1'
#
loop_
_entity.id
_entity.type
_entity.pdbx_description
1 polymer ?
#
loop_
_entity_poly.entity_id
_entity_poly.type
_entity_poly.pdbx_seq_one_letter_code
_entity_poly.pdbx_strand_id
1 'polypeptide(L)'
;MASGTLRLKSTTGRAERASVRDELQRANGLLERLLVVPRLTADDMCGDCDLPANWHGWSSRGYGALLGQGPCPAWPGWAERIRRAREMFLAATDRRVEAPPSPPKPEPLAVIPSGLSIDDMIAKLAAARAEHPNAVVRRGNRNRLELWPE
;
A
#
# COMPACT_ATOMS: atom_id res chain seq x y z
N MET A 1 5.36 -22.32 -26.80
CA MET A 1 3.96 -21.83 -26.86
C MET A 1 2.94 -22.86 -27.35
N ALA A 2 3.32 -23.92 -28.07
CA ALA A 2 2.37 -24.94 -28.55
C ALA A 2 1.59 -25.68 -27.43
N SER A 3 2.19 -25.85 -26.25
CA SER A 3 1.62 -26.66 -25.15
C SER A 3 0.31 -26.10 -24.57
N GLY A 4 0.20 -24.78 -24.38
CA GLY A 4 -1.00 -24.17 -23.76
C GLY A 4 -2.23 -24.22 -24.67
N THR A 5 -2.07 -23.96 -25.97
CA THR A 5 -3.18 -24.05 -26.95
C THR A 5 -3.64 -25.49 -27.15
N LEU A 6 -2.73 -26.47 -27.09
CA LEU A 6 -3.07 -27.89 -27.10
C LEU A 6 -3.87 -28.27 -25.85
N ARG A 7 -3.45 -27.81 -24.67
CA ARG A 7 -4.17 -28.02 -23.39
C ARG A 7 -5.58 -27.43 -23.42
N LEU A 8 -5.74 -26.22 -23.97
CA LEU A 8 -7.06 -25.60 -24.14
C LEU A 8 -7.97 -26.41 -25.07
N LYS A 9 -7.43 -27.09 -26.09
CA LYS A 9 -8.22 -27.93 -27.00
C LYS A 9 -8.60 -29.27 -26.36
N SER A 10 -7.75 -29.83 -25.49
CA SER A 10 -7.99 -31.13 -24.86
C SER A 10 -8.86 -31.07 -23.60
N THR A 11 -8.98 -29.92 -22.94
CA THR A 11 -9.80 -29.78 -21.71
C THR A 11 -11.27 -29.56 -22.03
N THR A 12 -12.17 -30.34 -21.42
CA THR A 12 -13.63 -30.23 -21.62
C THR A 12 -14.36 -29.41 -20.55
N GLY A 13 -13.81 -29.33 -19.32
CA GLY A 13 -14.44 -28.64 -18.19
C GLY A 13 -14.41 -27.11 -18.29
N ARG A 14 -15.55 -26.43 -18.06
CA ARG A 14 -15.67 -24.95 -18.17
C ARG A 14 -14.67 -24.21 -17.28
N ALA A 15 -14.58 -24.59 -16.00
CA ALA A 15 -13.71 -23.93 -15.02
C ALA A 15 -12.22 -24.13 -15.37
N GLU A 16 -11.84 -25.35 -15.73
CA GLU A 16 -10.46 -25.66 -16.11
C GLU A 16 -10.05 -24.95 -17.41
N ARG A 17 -10.94 -24.88 -18.41
CA ARG A 17 -10.73 -24.08 -19.63
C ARG A 17 -10.62 -22.58 -19.37
N ALA A 18 -11.29 -22.06 -18.34
CA ALA A 18 -11.14 -20.66 -17.95
C ALA A 18 -9.75 -20.40 -17.38
N SER A 19 -9.29 -21.26 -16.45
CA SER A 19 -7.94 -21.19 -15.89
C SER A 19 -6.84 -21.26 -16.97
N VAL A 20 -6.96 -22.20 -17.93
CA VAL A 20 -6.00 -22.32 -19.04
C VAL A 20 -6.02 -21.09 -19.95
N ARG A 21 -7.20 -20.48 -20.19
CA ARG A 21 -7.28 -19.22 -20.95
C ARG A 21 -6.61 -18.07 -20.23
N ASP A 22 -6.84 -17.94 -18.93
CA ASP A 22 -6.23 -16.86 -18.14
C ASP A 22 -4.70 -17.01 -18.10
N GLU A 23 -4.20 -18.24 -18.00
CA GLU A 23 -2.77 -18.54 -18.07
C GLU A 23 -2.19 -18.16 -19.45
N LEU A 24 -2.85 -18.56 -20.53
CA LEU A 24 -2.46 -18.18 -21.90
C LEU A 24 -2.49 -16.66 -22.09
N GLN A 25 -3.50 -15.98 -21.57
CA GLN A 25 -3.63 -14.53 -21.69
C GLN A 25 -2.50 -13.82 -20.93
N ARG A 26 -2.17 -14.27 -19.71
CA ARG A 26 -1.02 -13.74 -18.95
C ARG A 26 0.30 -13.98 -19.69
N ALA A 27 0.50 -15.18 -20.23
CA ALA A 27 1.71 -15.54 -20.96
C ALA A 27 1.86 -14.74 -22.27
N ASN A 28 0.78 -14.57 -23.03
CA ASN A 28 0.78 -13.76 -24.25
C ASN A 28 1.00 -12.27 -23.93
N GLY A 29 0.36 -11.73 -22.90
CA GLY A 29 0.58 -10.35 -22.49
C GLY A 29 2.03 -10.10 -22.01
N LEU A 30 2.66 -11.09 -21.38
CA LEU A 30 4.08 -11.01 -21.06
C LEU A 30 4.96 -11.08 -22.32
N LEU A 31 4.67 -12.00 -23.23
CA LEU A 31 5.37 -12.12 -24.51
C LEU A 31 5.32 -10.82 -25.30
N GLU A 32 4.14 -10.24 -25.48
CA GLU A 32 3.95 -8.98 -26.20
C GLU A 32 4.81 -7.87 -25.59
N ARG A 33 4.86 -7.78 -24.26
CA ARG A 33 5.75 -6.82 -23.57
C ARG A 33 7.23 -7.09 -23.85
N LEU A 34 7.65 -8.35 -23.87
CA LEU A 34 9.03 -8.74 -24.14
C LEU A 34 9.43 -8.53 -25.61
N LEU A 35 8.51 -8.72 -26.56
CA LEU A 35 8.75 -8.52 -27.99
C LEU A 35 8.97 -7.05 -28.35
N VAL A 36 8.42 -6.12 -27.58
CA VAL A 36 8.63 -4.68 -27.76
C VAL A 36 9.98 -4.22 -27.19
N VAL A 37 10.65 -5.03 -26.37
CA VAL A 37 11.98 -4.69 -25.85
C VAL A 37 12.98 -4.70 -27.01
N PRO A 38 13.62 -3.57 -27.33
CA PRO A 38 14.64 -3.53 -28.37
C PRO A 38 15.82 -4.43 -27.97
N ARG A 39 16.62 -4.87 -28.95
CA ARG A 39 17.88 -5.54 -28.64
C ARG A 39 18.74 -4.59 -27.81
N LEU A 40 19.03 -4.96 -26.58
CA LEU A 40 19.86 -4.19 -25.66
C LEU A 40 21.33 -4.50 -25.94
N THR A 41 22.14 -3.46 -25.99
CA THR A 41 23.60 -3.53 -26.04
C THR A 41 24.17 -3.43 -24.62
N ALA A 42 25.48 -3.62 -24.47
CA ALA A 42 26.15 -3.44 -23.20
C ALA A 42 25.97 -2.01 -22.64
N ASP A 43 25.88 -1.01 -23.51
CA ASP A 43 25.68 0.40 -23.13
C ASP A 43 24.24 0.67 -22.61
N ASP A 44 23.28 -0.19 -22.97
CA ASP A 44 21.90 -0.14 -22.47
C ASP A 44 21.73 -0.86 -21.13
N MET A 45 22.81 -1.45 -20.60
CA MET A 45 22.84 -2.20 -19.36
C MET A 45 23.72 -1.49 -18.32
N CYS A 46 23.28 -1.43 -17.06
CA CYS A 46 24.12 -0.91 -16.00
C CYS A 46 25.28 -1.88 -15.74
N GLY A 47 26.52 -1.41 -15.95
CA GLY A 47 27.74 -2.21 -15.73
C GLY A 47 27.91 -2.73 -14.30
N ASP A 48 27.32 -2.06 -13.31
CA ASP A 48 27.39 -2.41 -11.88
C ASP A 48 26.17 -3.21 -11.37
N CYS A 49 25.42 -3.87 -12.26
CA CYS A 49 24.27 -4.66 -11.84
C CYS A 49 24.71 -6.09 -11.44
N ASP A 50 24.81 -6.34 -10.14
CA ASP A 50 25.27 -7.61 -9.57
C ASP A 50 24.44 -8.86 -9.97
N LEU A 51 23.24 -8.72 -10.55
CA LEU A 51 22.33 -9.85 -10.84
C LEU A 51 21.54 -9.67 -12.16
N PRO A 52 22.09 -10.09 -13.31
CA PRO A 52 21.40 -10.02 -14.61
C PRO A 52 20.19 -10.96 -14.76
N ALA A 53 20.14 -12.05 -13.96
CA ALA A 53 19.17 -13.14 -14.12
C ALA A 53 17.91 -12.99 -13.25
N ASN A 54 17.93 -12.06 -12.28
CA ASN A 54 16.88 -11.95 -11.26
C ASN A 54 16.14 -10.66 -11.54
N TRP A 55 14.97 -10.77 -12.15
CA TRP A 55 14.10 -9.66 -12.51
C TRP A 55 14.07 -8.57 -11.44
N HIS A 56 14.40 -7.36 -11.87
CA HIS A 56 14.51 -6.18 -11.01
C HIS A 56 13.25 -6.00 -10.16
N GLY A 57 13.40 -6.29 -8.88
CA GLY A 57 12.62 -5.72 -7.80
C GLY A 57 13.57 -4.84 -7.01
N TRP A 58 13.12 -3.64 -6.66
CA TRP A 58 13.84 -2.71 -5.78
C TRP A 58 14.33 -3.46 -4.53
N SER A 59 15.63 -3.68 -4.42
CA SER A 59 16.27 -4.38 -3.31
C SER A 59 16.48 -3.44 -2.12
N SER A 60 15.39 -2.89 -1.57
CA SER A 60 15.42 -2.49 -0.16
C SER A 60 14.82 -3.63 0.65
N ARG A 61 15.68 -4.33 1.39
CA ARG A 61 15.27 -5.24 2.47
C ARG A 61 14.26 -4.49 3.36
N GLY A 62 13.00 -4.92 3.30
CA GLY A 62 11.95 -4.48 4.22
C GLY A 62 11.33 -3.13 3.87
N TYR A 63 10.40 -3.09 2.92
CA TYR A 63 9.06 -2.51 3.12
C TYR A 63 8.17 -2.92 1.92
N GLY A 64 7.25 -3.86 2.19
CA GLY A 64 5.97 -4.08 1.52
C GLY A 64 5.92 -4.09 -0.02
N ALA A 65 6.00 -5.27 -0.61
CA ALA A 65 5.03 -5.97 -1.49
C ALA A 65 3.94 -5.24 -2.32
N LEU A 66 3.80 -3.92 -2.29
CA LEU A 66 2.72 -3.16 -2.96
C LEU A 66 3.11 -2.60 -4.33
N LEU A 67 4.40 -2.62 -4.69
CA LEU A 67 4.90 -2.11 -5.98
C LEU A 67 5.71 -3.18 -6.75
N GLY A 68 5.28 -4.43 -6.66
CA GLY A 68 5.99 -5.60 -7.17
C GLY A 68 6.47 -5.49 -8.62
N GLN A 69 7.76 -5.78 -8.81
CA GLN A 69 8.44 -6.12 -10.06
C GLN A 69 8.36 -5.03 -11.14
N GLY A 70 9.07 -3.93 -10.89
CA GLY A 70 9.37 -2.91 -11.89
C GLY A 70 10.80 -3.08 -12.41
N PRO A 71 11.03 -3.11 -13.73
CA PRO A 71 12.37 -3.17 -14.31
C PRO A 71 13.27 -2.05 -13.75
N CYS A 72 14.59 -2.21 -13.86
CA CYS A 72 15.56 -1.21 -13.38
C CYS A 72 15.12 0.23 -13.78
N PRO A 73 15.22 1.23 -12.89
CA PRO A 73 14.95 2.64 -13.20
C PRO A 73 15.63 3.19 -14.46
N ALA A 74 16.70 2.54 -14.94
CA ALA A 74 17.40 2.89 -16.18
C ALA A 74 16.73 2.37 -17.46
N TRP A 75 15.72 1.48 -17.38
CA TRP A 75 15.09 0.93 -18.58
C TRP A 75 14.17 1.96 -19.24
N PRO A 76 14.27 2.24 -20.56
CA PRO A 76 13.66 3.43 -21.15
C PRO A 76 12.16 3.60 -20.86
N GLY A 77 11.36 2.53 -20.98
CA GLY A 77 9.91 2.60 -20.75
C GLY A 77 9.52 2.77 -19.27
N TRP A 78 10.36 2.31 -18.34
CA TRP A 78 10.11 2.45 -16.90
C TRP A 78 10.69 3.73 -16.34
N ALA A 79 11.88 4.13 -16.80
CA ALA A 79 12.47 5.43 -16.55
C ALA A 79 11.48 6.56 -16.88
N GLU A 80 10.86 6.47 -18.06
CA GLU A 80 9.83 7.43 -18.49
C GLU A 80 8.59 7.40 -17.58
N ARG A 81 8.15 6.21 -17.15
CA ARG A 81 7.02 6.08 -16.21
C ARG A 81 7.33 6.69 -14.85
N ILE A 82 8.53 6.44 -14.31
CA ILE A 82 8.98 7.00 -13.04
C ILE A 82 9.13 8.51 -13.14
N ARG A 83 9.69 9.03 -14.25
CA ARG A 83 9.79 10.46 -14.53
C ARG A 83 8.42 11.14 -14.51
N ARG A 84 7.45 10.59 -15.25
CA ARG A 84 6.06 11.09 -15.25
C ARG A 84 5.41 11.04 -13.87
N ALA A 85 5.58 9.95 -13.13
CA ALA A 85 5.05 9.83 -11.78
C ALA A 85 5.62 10.93 -10.87
N ARG A 86 6.94 11.13 -10.92
CA ARG A 86 7.62 12.19 -10.17
C ARG A 86 7.08 13.58 -10.52
N GLU A 87 6.91 13.88 -11.80
CA GLU A 87 6.35 15.16 -12.27
C GLU A 87 4.93 15.39 -11.75
N MET A 88 4.07 14.36 -11.78
CA MET A 88 2.72 14.46 -11.21
C MET A 88 2.73 14.72 -9.71
N PHE A 89 3.61 14.05 -8.96
CA PHE A 89 3.74 14.27 -7.51
C PHE A 89 4.24 15.68 -7.20
N LEU A 90 5.24 16.18 -7.93
CA LEU A 90 5.74 17.55 -7.76
C LEU A 90 4.66 18.59 -8.08
N ALA A 91 3.91 18.39 -9.17
CA ALA A 91 2.78 19.26 -9.51
C ALA A 91 1.68 19.23 -8.43
N ALA A 92 1.46 18.09 -7.77
CA ALA A 92 0.51 17.98 -6.67
C ALA A 92 0.99 18.70 -5.40
N THR A 93 2.30 18.71 -5.12
CA THR A 93 2.86 19.46 -3.98
C THR A 93 2.81 20.97 -4.19
N ASP A 94 2.96 21.44 -5.43
CA ASP A 94 2.89 22.87 -5.76
C ASP A 94 1.44 23.41 -5.69
N ARG A 95 0.45 22.54 -5.88
CA ARG A 95 -0.99 22.87 -5.73
C ARG A 95 -1.46 22.90 -4.27
N ARG A 96 -0.57 23.25 -3.32
CA ARG A 96 -0.96 23.37 -1.92
C ARG A 96 -1.87 24.58 -1.74
N VAL A 97 -3.16 24.37 -1.99
CA VAL A 97 -4.22 25.26 -1.52
C VAL A 97 -4.15 25.19 -0.01
N GLU A 98 -3.85 26.32 0.61
CA GLU A 98 -3.86 26.46 2.06
C GLU A 98 -5.28 26.17 2.53
N ALA A 99 -5.46 24.98 3.12
CA ALA A 99 -6.76 24.58 3.62
C ALA A 99 -7.15 25.58 4.72
N PRO A 100 -8.40 26.07 4.75
CA PRO A 100 -8.85 26.94 5.83
C PRO A 100 -8.60 26.24 7.17
N PRO A 101 -8.23 26.98 8.23
CA PRO A 101 -7.93 26.37 9.52
C PRO A 101 -9.13 25.55 9.97
N SER A 102 -8.92 24.24 10.14
CA SER A 102 -9.94 23.36 10.66
C SER A 102 -10.29 23.79 12.09
N PRO A 103 -11.56 23.73 12.52
CA PRO A 103 -11.91 23.99 13.91
C PRO A 103 -11.11 23.05 14.84
N PRO A 104 -10.75 23.50 16.05
CA PRO A 104 -10.02 22.67 17.00
C PRO A 104 -10.80 21.41 17.28
N LYS A 105 -10.11 20.27 17.28
CA LYS A 105 -10.75 18.98 17.61
C LYS A 105 -11.28 19.06 19.04
N PRO A 106 -12.51 18.60 19.30
CA PRO A 106 -12.99 18.54 20.67
C PRO A 106 -12.10 17.61 21.49
N GLU A 107 -11.65 18.10 22.65
CA GLU A 107 -10.82 17.34 23.58
C GLU A 107 -11.70 16.73 24.69
N PRO A 108 -11.31 15.56 25.22
CA PRO A 108 -12.02 14.96 26.35
C PRO A 108 -11.88 15.83 27.60
N LEU A 109 -12.95 15.93 28.38
CA LEU A 109 -12.99 16.64 29.66
C LEU A 109 -12.03 16.01 30.69
N ALA A 110 -11.91 14.68 30.66
CA ALA A 110 -10.97 13.95 31.49
C ALA A 110 -10.48 12.68 30.80
N VAL A 111 -9.22 12.32 31.03
CA VAL A 111 -8.59 11.08 30.51
C VAL A 111 -8.04 10.26 31.67
N ILE A 112 -8.54 9.04 31.81
CA ILE A 112 -8.08 8.07 32.79
C ILE A 112 -7.11 7.10 32.09
N PRO A 113 -5.85 7.00 32.54
CA PRO A 113 -4.85 6.16 31.90
C PRO A 113 -5.19 4.67 32.05
N SER A 114 -4.76 3.88 31.08
CA SER A 114 -4.78 2.43 31.18
C SER A 114 -3.67 1.91 32.11
N GLY A 115 -3.88 0.73 32.69
CA GLY A 115 -2.91 0.08 33.59
C GLY A 115 -3.07 0.39 35.08
N LEU A 116 -4.14 1.09 35.46
CA LEU A 116 -4.54 1.23 36.87
C LEU A 116 -5.18 -0.06 37.38
N SER A 117 -5.11 -0.29 38.70
CA SER A 117 -5.93 -1.30 39.37
C SER A 117 -7.42 -1.00 39.15
N ILE A 118 -8.28 -2.01 39.31
CA ILE A 118 -9.72 -1.83 39.15
C ILE A 118 -10.24 -0.80 40.18
N ASP A 119 -9.74 -0.85 41.41
CA ASP A 119 -10.16 0.05 42.49
C ASP A 119 -9.74 1.50 42.20
N ASP A 120 -8.49 1.72 41.76
CA ASP A 120 -8.01 3.05 41.38
C ASP A 120 -8.74 3.60 40.16
N MET A 121 -9.09 2.74 39.22
CA MET A 121 -9.85 3.11 38.02
C MET A 121 -11.27 3.55 38.39
N ILE A 122 -11.95 2.82 39.27
CA ILE A 122 -13.28 3.16 39.78
C ILE A 122 -13.23 4.49 40.55
N ALA A 123 -12.25 4.67 41.44
CA ALA A 123 -12.09 5.89 42.22
C ALA A 123 -11.88 7.12 41.32
N LYS A 124 -10.99 7.03 40.31
CA LYS A 124 -10.76 8.12 39.36
C LYS A 124 -11.96 8.40 38.47
N LEU A 125 -12.70 7.35 38.08
CA LEU A 125 -13.92 7.50 37.29
C LEU A 125 -15.05 8.16 38.09
N ALA A 126 -15.19 7.81 39.37
CA ALA A 126 -16.16 8.42 40.26
C ALA A 126 -15.86 9.90 40.50
N ALA A 127 -14.59 10.25 40.73
CA ALA A 127 -14.15 11.64 40.85
C ALA A 127 -14.43 12.46 39.58
N ALA A 128 -14.06 11.92 38.40
CA ALA A 128 -14.28 12.60 37.13
C ALA A 128 -15.79 12.76 36.78
N ARG A 129 -16.64 11.81 37.19
CA ARG A 129 -18.11 11.93 37.05
C ARG A 129 -18.73 12.91 38.04
N ALA A 130 -18.15 13.09 39.23
CA ALA A 130 -18.62 14.09 40.18
C ALA A 130 -18.39 15.51 39.66
N GLU A 131 -17.26 15.73 38.98
CA GLU A 131 -16.94 17.01 38.32
C GLU A 131 -17.76 17.23 37.04
N HIS A 132 -18.07 16.15 36.31
CA HIS A 132 -18.79 16.20 35.04
C HIS A 132 -19.95 15.19 35.00
N PRO A 133 -21.10 15.50 35.64
CA PRO A 133 -22.21 14.56 35.82
C PRO A 133 -22.87 14.11 34.51
N ASN A 134 -22.86 14.96 33.48
CA ASN A 134 -23.48 14.69 32.18
C ASN A 134 -22.49 14.12 31.14
N ALA A 135 -21.24 13.85 31.53
CA ALA A 135 -20.25 13.39 30.58
C ALA A 135 -20.41 11.90 30.20
N VAL A 136 -20.25 11.62 28.91
CA VAL A 136 -20.29 10.25 28.36
C VAL A 136 -18.89 9.64 28.44
N VAL A 137 -18.82 8.43 29.01
CA VAL A 137 -17.56 7.66 29.06
C VAL A 137 -17.36 6.92 27.74
N ARG A 138 -16.22 7.13 27.11
CA ARG A 138 -15.80 6.46 25.88
C ARG A 138 -14.45 5.77 26.07
N ARG A 139 -14.21 4.72 25.29
CA ARG A 139 -12.90 4.05 25.26
C ARG A 139 -12.02 4.72 24.22
N GLY A 140 -10.94 5.36 24.70
CA GLY A 140 -9.93 6.00 23.90
C GLY A 140 -8.82 5.07 23.42
N ASN A 141 -7.78 5.67 22.84
CA ASN A 141 -6.60 4.94 22.37
C ASN A 141 -5.87 4.25 23.54
N ARG A 142 -5.27 3.08 23.28
CA ARG A 142 -4.53 2.27 24.26
C ARG A 142 -5.35 1.94 25.53
N ASN A 143 -6.66 1.71 25.38
CA ASN A 143 -7.58 1.33 26.46
C ASN A 143 -7.75 2.39 27.57
N ARG A 144 -7.54 3.66 27.24
CA ARG A 144 -7.83 4.77 28.16
C ARG A 144 -9.35 4.98 28.24
N LEU A 145 -9.83 5.43 29.39
CA LEU A 145 -11.22 5.88 29.51
C LEU A 145 -11.23 7.41 29.39
N GLU A 146 -12.09 7.92 28.53
CA GLU A 146 -12.20 9.34 28.22
C GLU A 146 -13.61 9.82 28.55
N LEU A 147 -13.74 10.95 29.23
CA LEU A 147 -15.03 11.61 29.48
C LEU A 147 -15.23 12.69 28.43
N TRP A 148 -16.40 12.66 27.78
CA TRP A 148 -16.77 13.59 26.72
C TRP A 148 -18.02 14.38 27.12
N PRO A 149 -18.16 15.65 26.70
CA PRO A 149 -19.45 16.33 26.80
C PRO A 149 -20.50 15.56 25.96
N GLU A 150 -21.76 15.59 26.40
CA GLU A 150 -22.90 15.02 25.66
C GLU A 150 -23.06 15.65 24.28
#